data_AF-A0A0C2CP43-F1
#
_entry.id   AF-A0A0C2CP43-F1
#
_cell.length_a   1.000
_cell.length_b   1.000
_cell.length_c   1.000
_cell.angle_alpha   90.00
_cell.angle_beta   90.00
_cell.angle_gamma   90.00
#
_symmetry.space_group_name_H-M   'P 1'
#
loop_
_entity.id
_entity.type
_entity.pdbx_description
1 polymer ?
#
loop_
_entity_poly.entity_id
_entity_poly.type
_entity_poly.pdbx_seq_one_letter_code
_entity_poly.pdbx_strand_id
1 'polypeptide(L)'
;MSRAKPICHGQCEKGFRRLTKDQPVGLKYIGIVLSVVKEVTDATGFVQELIVRASPLTEQNKPKAFVHWVSRPATAEVRLYDRL
;
A
#
# COMPACT_ATOMS: atom_id res chain seq x y z
N MET A 1 10.37 10.26 16.64
CA MET A 1 9.83 9.01 16.04
C MET A 1 9.40 9.29 14.61
N SER A 2 10.21 8.89 13.64
CA SER A 2 9.89 9.06 12.21
C SER A 2 8.76 8.09 11.85
N ARG A 3 7.57 8.62 11.53
CA ARG A 3 6.44 7.82 11.07
C ARG A 3 6.69 7.44 9.60
N ALA A 4 6.67 6.15 9.28
CA ALA A 4 6.89 5.66 7.92
C ALA A 4 5.79 6.20 6.97
N LYS A 5 6.21 6.80 5.85
CA LYS A 5 5.28 7.20 4.77
C LYS A 5 4.85 5.94 4.00
N PRO A 6 3.54 5.61 3.95
CA PRO A 6 3.07 4.39 3.31
C PRO A 6 3.10 4.43 1.77
N ILE A 7 3.25 5.62 1.18
CA ILE A 7 3.20 5.85 -0.28
C ILE A 7 4.34 6.79 -0.69
N CYS A 8 4.97 6.49 -1.81
CA CYS A 8 6.00 7.34 -2.39
C CYS A 8 5.38 8.57 -3.07
N HIS A 9 5.52 9.74 -2.45
CA HIS A 9 5.25 11.02 -3.11
C HIS A 9 6.52 11.47 -3.86
N GLY A 10 6.73 10.94 -5.07
CA GLY A 10 7.88 11.29 -5.91
C GLY A 10 8.32 10.15 -6.82
N GLN A 11 9.51 10.31 -7.42
CA GLN A 11 10.12 9.31 -8.29
C GLN A 11 10.45 8.06 -7.47
N CYS A 12 9.57 7.05 -7.53
CA CYS A 12 9.82 5.76 -6.92
C CYS A 12 11.14 5.20 -7.42
N GLU A 13 11.96 4.70 -6.51
CA GLU A 13 13.15 3.95 -6.86
C GLU A 13 12.79 2.86 -7.89
N LYS A 14 13.68 2.60 -8.86
CA LYS A 14 13.42 1.68 -9.98
C LYS A 14 13.02 0.26 -9.53
N GLY A 15 13.18 -0.10 -8.25
CA GLY A 15 12.77 -1.37 -7.65
C GLY A 15 11.47 -1.36 -6.82
N PHE A 16 10.77 -0.22 -6.68
CA PHE A 16 9.57 -0.15 -5.84
C PHE A 16 8.35 -0.81 -6.52
N ARG A 17 7.92 -1.95 -5.98
CA ARG A 17 6.84 -2.78 -6.55
C ARG A 17 5.49 -2.67 -5.84
N ARG A 18 5.39 -1.89 -4.75
CA ARG A 18 4.15 -1.71 -3.98
C ARG A 18 3.25 -0.64 -4.63
N LEU A 19 2.14 -0.33 -3.97
CA LEU A 19 1.13 0.61 -4.46
C LEU A 19 1.70 2.03 -4.66
N THR A 20 1.43 2.62 -5.82
CA THR A 20 1.70 4.04 -6.12
C THR A 20 0.52 4.63 -6.90
N LYS A 21 0.56 5.93 -7.24
CA LYS A 21 -0.46 6.56 -8.08
C LYS A 21 -0.60 5.89 -9.45
N ASP A 22 0.52 5.49 -10.04
CA ASP A 22 0.58 4.93 -11.40
C ASP A 22 0.73 3.41 -11.41
N GLN A 23 0.90 2.77 -10.25
CA GLN A 23 1.16 1.34 -10.14
C GLN A 23 0.15 0.65 -9.24
N PRO A 24 -0.63 -0.32 -9.76
CA PRO A 24 -1.53 -1.10 -8.95
C PRO A 24 -0.79 -2.14 -8.10
N VAL A 25 -1.46 -2.62 -7.05
CA VAL A 25 -0.97 -3.71 -6.20
C VAL A 25 -2.04 -4.78 -6.03
N GLY A 26 -1.61 -6.04 -5.92
CA GLY A 26 -2.52 -7.14 -5.59
C GLY A 26 -2.67 -7.31 -4.08
N LEU A 27 -3.87 -7.67 -3.63
CA LEU A 27 -4.09 -8.16 -2.27
C LEU A 27 -3.84 -9.66 -2.21
N LYS A 28 -3.01 -10.09 -1.26
CA LYS A 28 -2.62 -11.49 -1.13
C LYS A 28 -3.85 -12.36 -0.83
N TYR A 29 -3.95 -13.48 -1.57
CA TYR A 29 -4.93 -14.57 -1.38
C TYR A 29 -6.40 -14.28 -1.66
N ILE A 30 -6.78 -13.09 -2.16
CA ILE A 30 -8.19 -12.77 -2.44
C ILE A 30 -8.51 -12.45 -3.90
N GLY A 31 -7.50 -12.40 -4.77
CA GLY A 31 -7.71 -12.13 -6.20
C GLY A 31 -8.25 -10.74 -6.50
N ILE A 32 -7.85 -9.73 -5.71
CA ILE A 32 -8.21 -8.32 -5.92
C ILE A 32 -6.96 -7.51 -6.26
N VAL A 33 -7.09 -6.61 -7.23
CA VAL A 33 -6.10 -5.60 -7.60
C VAL A 33 -6.62 -4.23 -7.19
N LEU A 34 -5.78 -3.43 -6.55
CA LEU A 34 -6.08 -2.08 -6.10
C LEU A 34 -5.28 -1.04 -6.91
N SER A 35 -5.96 0.03 -7.30
CA SER A 35 -5.36 1.23 -7.91
C SER A 35 -5.74 2.48 -7.13
N VAL A 36 -4.80 3.39 -6.90
CA VAL A 36 -5.06 4.65 -6.17
C VAL A 36 -5.93 5.56 -7.02
N VAL A 37 -7.00 6.09 -6.42
CA VAL A 37 -7.85 7.13 -7.01
C VAL A 37 -7.52 8.48 -6.40
N LYS A 38 -7.40 8.53 -5.06
CA LYS A 38 -7.14 9.77 -4.33
C LYS A 38 -6.40 9.50 -3.04
N GLU A 39 -5.47 10.39 -2.72
CA GLU A 39 -4.86 10.52 -1.40
C GLU A 39 -5.62 11.54 -0.57
N VAL A 40 -5.97 11.19 0.67
CA VAL A 40 -6.51 12.12 1.64
C VAL A 40 -5.40 12.48 2.62
N THR A 41 -4.99 13.74 2.60
CA THR A 41 -3.91 14.26 3.43
C THR A 41 -4.43 15.15 4.55
N ASP A 42 -3.71 15.19 5.67
CA ASP A 42 -3.93 16.18 6.71
C ASP A 42 -3.41 17.58 6.32
N ALA A 43 -3.62 18.57 7.21
CA ALA A 43 -3.14 19.94 7.04
C ALA A 43 -1.60 20.05 6.96
N THR A 44 -0.88 19.02 7.42
CA THR A 44 0.58 18.94 7.39
C THR A 44 1.11 18.18 6.16
N GLY A 45 0.21 17.71 5.28
CA GLY A 45 0.55 17.01 4.04
C GLY A 45 0.89 15.53 4.22
N PHE A 46 0.58 14.90 5.37
CA PHE A 46 0.72 13.46 5.55
C PHE A 46 -0.55 12.73 5.11
N VAL A 47 -0.38 11.61 4.41
CA VAL A 47 -1.49 10.78 3.95
C VAL A 47 -2.10 10.04 5.14
N GLN A 48 -3.37 10.30 5.40
CA GLN A 48 -4.18 9.58 6.39
C GLN A 48 -4.94 8.41 5.76
N GLU A 49 -5.41 8.59 4.52
CA GLU A 49 -6.24 7.59 3.85
C GLU A 49 -5.97 7.54 2.35
N LEU A 50 -6.14 6.34 1.78
CA LEU A 50 -6.15 6.10 0.35
C LEU A 50 -7.53 5.68 -0.10
N ILE A 51 -8.11 6.45 -1.01
CA ILE A 51 -9.27 6.00 -1.78
C ILE A 51 -8.74 5.23 -2.99
N VAL A 52 -9.15 3.97 -3.10
CA VAL A 52 -8.69 3.04 -4.12
C VAL A 52 -9.87 2.48 -4.92
N ARG A 53 -9.62 2.12 -6.17
CA ARG A 53 -10.53 1.27 -6.96
C ARG A 53 -10.07 -0.18 -6.81
N ALA A 54 -11.00 -1.06 -6.48
CA ALA A 54 -10.79 -2.50 -6.46
C ALA A 54 -11.34 -3.15 -7.73
N SER A 55 -10.56 -4.06 -8.32
CA SER A 55 -11.00 -4.87 -9.47
C SER A 55 -10.58 -6.33 -9.29
N PRO A 56 -11.33 -7.30 -9.83
CA PRO A 56 -10.90 -8.70 -9.86
C PRO A 56 -9.54 -8.86 -10.57
N LEU A 57 -8.70 -9.74 -10.06
CA LEU A 57 -7.45 -10.13 -10.70
C LEU A 57 -7.74 -10.96 -11.96
N THR A 58 -7.15 -10.54 -13.06
CA THR A 58 -7.15 -11.23 -14.35
C THR A 58 -5.72 -11.33 -14.88
N GLU A 59 -5.50 -12.14 -15.91
CA GLU A 59 -4.18 -12.22 -16.56
C GLU A 59 -3.74 -10.88 -17.16
N GLN A 60 -4.69 -10.04 -17.60
CA GLN A 60 -4.42 -8.74 -18.23
C GLN A 60 -4.04 -7.65 -17.23
N ASN A 61 -4.44 -7.76 -15.96
CA ASN A 61 -4.22 -6.72 -14.93
C ASN A 61 -3.28 -7.17 -13.80
N LYS A 62 -2.48 -8.21 -14.05
CA LYS A 62 -1.58 -8.82 -13.07
C LYS A 62 -0.59 -7.79 -12.49
N PRO A 63 -0.62 -7.53 -11.17
CA PRO A 63 0.22 -6.51 -10.55
C PRO A 63 1.66 -6.99 -10.36
N LYS A 64 2.61 -6.05 -10.23
CA LYS A 64 4.04 -6.35 -10.03
C LYS A 64 4.36 -6.94 -8.66
N ALA A 65 3.49 -6.76 -7.68
CA ALA A 65 3.60 -7.36 -6.36
C ALA A 65 2.24 -7.56 -5.69
N PHE A 66 2.24 -8.41 -4.68
CA PHE A 66 1.14 -8.64 -3.76
C PHE A 66 1.53 -8.19 -2.36
N VAL A 67 0.63 -7.51 -1.65
CA VAL A 67 0.83 -7.03 -0.28
C VAL A 67 -0.09 -7.74 0.71
N HIS A 68 0.37 -7.83 1.95
CA HIS A 68 -0.45 -8.25 3.08
C HIS A 68 -1.48 -7.18 3.43
N TRP A 69 -2.61 -7.62 3.98
CA TRP A 69 -3.75 -6.77 4.30
C TRP A 69 -4.54 -7.36 5.47
N VAL A 70 -5.37 -6.53 6.09
CA VAL A 70 -6.26 -6.92 7.19
C VAL A 70 -7.59 -6.18 7.01
N SER A 71 -8.72 -6.92 7.01
CA SER A 71 -10.07 -6.33 6.85
C SER A 71 -10.60 -5.70 8.13
N ARG A 72 -10.42 -6.40 9.25
CA ARG A 72 -10.85 -5.98 10.59
C ARG A 72 -9.60 -5.99 11.48
N PRO A 73 -8.87 -4.87 11.57
CA PRO A 73 -7.65 -4.81 12.34
C PRO A 73 -7.95 -5.04 13.83
N ALA A 74 -7.11 -5.86 14.47
CA ALA A 74 -7.07 -6.00 15.92
C ALA A 74 -5.86 -5.22 16.46
N THR A 75 -6.00 -4.62 17.64
CA THR A 75 -4.90 -3.92 18.30
C THR A 75 -3.87 -4.94 18.80
N ALA A 76 -2.61 -4.73 18.46
CA ALA A 76 -1.51 -5.60 18.86
C ALA A 76 -0.23 -4.78 19.14
N GLU A 77 0.61 -5.31 20.03
CA GLU A 77 1.97 -4.80 20.27
C GLU A 77 2.96 -5.55 19.37
N VAL A 78 3.82 -4.81 18.66
CA VAL A 78 4.86 -5.38 17.80
C VAL A 78 6.22 -5.00 18.37
N ARG A 79 7.04 -6.01 18.75
CA ARG A 79 8.42 -5.82 19.20
C ARG A 79 9.39 -6.15 18.08
N LEU A 80 10.03 -5.13 17.52
CA LEU A 80 11.06 -5.28 16.51
C LEU A 80 12.42 -5.29 17.20
N TYR A 81 13.16 -6.40 17.05
CA TYR A 81 14.50 -6.56 17.59
C TYR A 81 15.51 -6.50 16.44
N ASP A 82 16.63 -5.82 16.67
CA ASP A 82 17.79 -5.80 15.78
C ASP A 82 18.91 -6.71 16.33
N ARG A 83 20.03 -6.79 15.59
CA ARG A 83 21.20 -7.54 16.05
C ARG A 83 21.65 -7.02 17.42
N LEU A 84 21.79 -7.94 18.37
CA LEU A 84 22.25 -7.68 19.73
C LEU A 84 23.66 -7.06 19.76
#